data_AF-A0A3B4WY56-F1
#
_entry.id   AF-A0A3B4WY56-F1
#
_cell.length_a   1.000
_cell.length_b   1.000
_cell.length_c   1.000
_cell.angle_alpha   90.00
_cell.angle_beta   90.00
_cell.angle_gamma   90.00
#
_symmetry.space_group_name_H-M   'P 1'
#
loop_
_entity.id
_entity.type
_entity.pdbx_description
1 polymer ?
#
loop_
_entity_poly.entity_id
_entity_poly.type
_entity_poly.pdbx_seq_one_letter_code
_entity_poly.pdbx_strand_id
1 'polypeptide(L)'
;MSTCTSNFAHACFLFCQTAAASKHGWCWFPTVGPRSLQKERARHFTSGVSKDSLPGPYPNTPEERAAAAKKYNIRIEDYEPYPDKGEGFGDYPKLPDRSQHERDPWYQWDHPDLRRNWGEPMHWDFDMYIRNRVDTSPSPVSWSTMCKHLFGFIGLMLFLFYVGEKMPSYQPVVSTGQGLKLTTLAWEISNTGSGPDKNN
;
A
#
# COMPACT_ATOMS: atom_id res chain seq x y z
N MET A 1 -22.96 -1.04 79.68
CA MET A 1 -22.23 0.23 79.48
C MET A 1 -22.46 0.59 78.01
N SER A 2 -23.56 1.26 77.63
CA SER A 2 -24.05 2.61 78.00
C SER A 2 -23.19 3.72 77.36
N THR A 3 -23.69 4.76 76.68
CA THR A 3 -25.07 5.21 76.31
C THR A 3 -25.23 5.22 74.76
N CYS A 4 -26.37 5.46 74.08
CA CYS A 4 -27.73 5.97 74.38
C CYS A 4 -27.96 7.51 74.33
N THR A 5 -29.20 7.91 73.95
CA THR A 5 -29.83 9.27 73.89
C THR A 5 -29.23 10.29 72.88
N SER A 6 -30.00 11.18 72.22
CA SER A 6 -31.46 11.34 71.99
C SER A 6 -31.73 12.42 70.90
N ASN A 7 -33.00 12.84 70.73
CA ASN A 7 -33.52 13.96 69.90
C ASN A 7 -33.72 13.59 68.42
N PHE A 8 -34.90 13.22 67.91
CA PHE A 8 -36.29 13.42 68.33
C PHE A 8 -36.79 14.87 68.39
N ALA A 9 -37.63 15.21 67.40
CA ALA A 9 -38.66 16.25 67.35
C ALA A 9 -38.27 17.73 67.58
N HIS A 10 -38.42 18.51 66.50
CA HIS A 10 -39.02 19.86 66.34
C HIS A 10 -38.58 20.32 64.92
N ALA A 11 -39.43 20.79 64.00
CA ALA A 11 -40.76 21.35 64.17
C ALA A 11 -41.82 20.68 63.26
N CYS A 12 -42.95 20.37 63.88
CA CYS A 12 -44.23 20.28 63.19
C CYS A 12 -44.79 21.71 63.06
N PHE A 13 -45.34 22.09 61.89
CA PHE A 13 -46.62 22.82 61.69
C PHE A 13 -46.64 23.60 60.36
N LEU A 14 -47.74 23.44 59.62
CA LEU A 14 -48.21 24.29 58.50
C LEU A 14 -47.36 24.20 57.20
N PHE A 15 -47.94 24.07 56.00
CA PHE A 15 -49.35 24.08 55.59
C PHE A 15 -49.54 23.39 54.22
N CYS A 16 -50.74 22.86 53.96
CA CYS A 16 -51.43 22.70 52.65
C CYS A 16 -50.65 22.27 51.37
N GLN A 17 -51.14 21.35 50.51
CA GLN A 17 -52.49 20.74 50.42
C GLN A 17 -52.47 19.52 49.47
N THR A 18 -53.38 18.56 49.71
CA THR A 18 -54.02 17.60 48.76
C THR A 18 -53.18 16.95 47.62
N ALA A 19 -52.92 15.64 47.56
CA ALA A 19 -53.78 14.45 47.69
C ALA A 19 -54.81 14.21 46.56
N ALA A 20 -54.49 13.26 45.65
CA ALA A 20 -55.40 12.39 44.87
C ALA A 20 -54.59 11.61 43.80
N ALA A 21 -54.94 10.40 43.34
CA ALA A 21 -55.68 9.29 43.94
C ALA A 21 -55.34 8.00 43.15
N SER A 22 -55.20 6.86 43.85
CA SER A 22 -55.09 5.53 43.24
C SER A 22 -56.39 5.13 42.52
N LYS A 23 -56.33 4.54 41.31
CA LYS A 23 -57.28 3.52 40.81
C LYS A 23 -56.64 2.53 39.81
N HIS A 24 -56.74 1.25 40.18
CA HIS A 24 -56.86 0.00 39.39
C HIS A 24 -56.48 -0.05 37.90
N GLY A 25 -55.79 -1.13 37.50
CA GLY A 25 -55.81 -1.64 36.13
C GLY A 25 -54.65 -2.60 35.82
N TRP A 26 -54.97 -3.87 35.58
CA TRP A 26 -54.01 -4.80 34.95
C TRP A 26 -53.84 -4.48 33.46
N CYS A 27 -52.88 -5.17 32.84
CA CYS A 27 -52.84 -5.58 31.42
C CYS A 27 -52.08 -4.72 30.37
N TRP A 28 -51.03 -5.36 29.82
CA TRP A 28 -50.41 -5.24 28.49
C TRP A 28 -49.36 -4.14 28.15
N PHE A 29 -48.17 -4.66 27.80
CA PHE A 29 -47.19 -4.20 26.81
C PHE A 29 -46.34 -2.94 27.09
N PRO A 30 -45.07 -2.92 26.63
CA PRO A 30 -44.19 -1.77 26.78
C PRO A 30 -44.68 -0.62 25.87
N THR A 31 -44.92 0.53 26.47
CA THR A 31 -45.35 1.74 25.76
C THR A 31 -44.30 2.17 24.74
N VAL A 32 -44.70 2.17 23.48
CA VAL A 32 -43.96 2.67 22.33
C VAL A 32 -43.59 4.13 22.55
N GLY A 33 -42.31 4.40 22.83
CA GLY A 33 -41.76 5.76 22.74
C GLY A 33 -41.98 6.35 21.34
N PRO A 34 -42.15 7.67 21.19
CA PRO A 34 -42.63 8.27 19.94
C PRO A 34 -41.79 7.87 18.73
N ARG A 35 -42.42 7.10 17.83
CA ARG A 35 -41.82 6.51 16.62
C ARG A 35 -41.20 7.55 15.66
N SER A 36 -41.51 8.83 15.83
CA SER A 36 -40.91 9.95 15.08
C SER A 36 -39.40 10.06 15.28
N LEU A 37 -38.92 10.07 16.54
CA LEU A 37 -37.49 10.33 16.83
C LEU A 37 -36.56 9.19 16.41
N GLN A 38 -37.03 7.93 16.39
CA GLN A 38 -36.28 6.83 15.78
C GLN A 38 -36.32 6.90 14.25
N LYS A 39 -37.46 7.30 13.65
CA LYS A 39 -37.62 7.42 12.20
C LYS A 39 -36.80 8.58 11.61
N GLU A 40 -36.42 9.56 12.42
CA GLU A 40 -35.45 10.60 12.05
C GLU A 40 -34.01 10.08 12.00
N ARG A 41 -33.54 9.39 13.04
CA ARG A 41 -32.18 8.81 13.06
C ARG A 41 -31.96 7.71 12.02
N ALA A 42 -33.01 6.94 11.69
CA ALA A 42 -32.91 5.86 10.70
C ALA A 42 -32.71 6.34 9.25
N ARG A 43 -32.93 7.63 8.92
CA ARG A 43 -32.85 8.14 7.53
C ARG A 43 -31.41 8.36 7.01
N HIS A 44 -30.40 8.33 7.88
CA HIS A 44 -29.00 8.55 7.48
C HIS A 44 -28.26 7.31 6.97
N PHE A 45 -28.87 6.12 7.03
CA PHE A 45 -28.25 4.86 6.57
C PHE A 45 -28.72 4.42 5.17
N THR A 46 -29.61 5.18 4.52
CA THR A 46 -30.08 4.93 3.15
C THR A 46 -29.84 6.14 2.24
N SER A 47 -28.88 7.01 2.57
CA SER A 47 -28.40 8.02 1.64
C SER A 47 -27.46 7.36 0.63
N GLY A 48 -27.99 7.01 -0.54
CA GLY A 48 -27.15 6.80 -1.71
C GLY A 48 -26.32 8.07 -1.99
N VAL A 49 -25.13 7.90 -2.56
CA VAL A 49 -24.25 9.02 -2.95
C VAL A 49 -25.06 9.98 -3.82
N SER A 50 -25.16 11.25 -3.41
CA SER A 50 -25.85 12.27 -4.22
C SER A 50 -25.09 12.48 -5.53
N LYS A 51 -25.81 12.82 -6.62
CA LYS A 51 -25.18 13.04 -7.92
C LYS A 51 -24.09 14.11 -7.86
N ASP A 52 -24.28 15.12 -7.01
CA ASP A 52 -23.34 16.23 -6.78
C ASP A 52 -22.02 15.78 -6.12
N SER A 53 -22.01 14.60 -5.48
CA SER A 53 -20.82 13.97 -4.89
C SER A 53 -20.08 13.04 -5.86
N LEU A 54 -20.62 12.76 -7.05
CA LEU A 54 -19.98 11.94 -8.08
C LEU A 54 -19.12 12.82 -9.01
N PRO A 55 -17.98 12.33 -9.54
CA PRO A 55 -17.17 13.07 -10.50
C PRO A 55 -17.98 13.50 -11.74
N GLY A 56 -17.62 14.67 -12.29
CA GLY A 56 -18.31 15.36 -13.37
C GLY A 56 -17.34 15.88 -14.46
N PRO A 57 -17.82 16.75 -15.36
CA PRO A 57 -16.99 17.32 -16.43
C PRO A 57 -15.99 18.35 -15.89
N TYR A 58 -14.94 18.64 -16.68
CA TYR A 58 -13.87 19.57 -16.32
C TYR A 58 -14.39 20.99 -15.95
N PRO A 59 -14.00 21.57 -14.80
CA PRO A 59 -14.48 22.88 -14.35
C PRO A 59 -13.77 24.02 -15.06
N ASN A 60 -14.51 24.73 -15.92
CA ASN A 60 -13.97 25.86 -16.68
C ASN A 60 -14.06 27.18 -15.92
N THR A 61 -15.09 27.36 -15.08
CA THR A 61 -15.28 28.60 -14.30
C THR A 61 -14.61 28.54 -12.92
N PRO A 62 -14.24 29.70 -12.33
CA PRO A 62 -13.71 29.74 -10.96
C PRO A 62 -14.77 29.34 -9.91
N GLU A 63 -16.06 29.52 -10.20
CA GLU A 63 -17.16 29.14 -9.31
C GLU A 63 -17.38 27.62 -9.29
N GLU A 64 -17.38 26.96 -10.46
CA GLU A 64 -17.38 25.49 -10.55
C GLU A 64 -16.12 24.90 -9.89
N ARG A 65 -14.96 25.56 -10.06
CA ARG A 65 -13.72 25.16 -9.38
C ARG A 65 -13.85 25.23 -7.85
N ALA A 66 -14.49 26.28 -7.32
CA ALA A 66 -14.76 26.40 -5.89
C ALA A 66 -15.72 25.31 -5.39
N ALA A 67 -16.76 24.98 -6.17
CA ALA A 67 -17.70 23.92 -5.85
C ALA A 67 -17.04 22.53 -5.88
N ALA A 68 -16.21 22.25 -6.89
CA ALA A 68 -15.45 21.01 -7.01
C ALA A 68 -14.41 20.84 -5.88
N ALA A 69 -13.63 21.89 -5.55
CA ALA A 69 -12.71 21.85 -4.43
C ALA A 69 -13.44 21.51 -3.11
N LYS A 70 -14.58 22.16 -2.86
CA LYS A 70 -15.45 21.90 -1.69
C LYS A 70 -16.00 20.47 -1.66
N LYS A 71 -16.38 19.92 -2.83
CA LYS A 71 -16.87 18.55 -3.02
C LYS A 71 -15.79 17.50 -2.71
N TYR A 72 -14.53 17.76 -3.05
CA TYR A 72 -13.39 16.88 -2.76
C TYR A 72 -12.69 17.18 -1.42
N ASN A 73 -13.30 18.01 -0.56
CA ASN A 73 -12.77 18.40 0.75
C ASN A 73 -11.36 19.04 0.73
N ILE A 74 -11.00 19.68 -0.39
CA ILE A 74 -9.73 20.38 -0.60
C ILE A 74 -9.92 21.89 -0.69
N ARG A 75 -8.82 22.62 -0.50
CA ARG A 75 -8.78 24.08 -0.63
C ARG A 75 -8.78 24.46 -2.12
N ILE A 76 -9.32 25.64 -2.45
CA ILE A 76 -9.47 26.05 -3.85
C ILE A 76 -8.10 26.37 -4.49
N GLU A 77 -7.16 26.85 -3.67
CA GLU A 77 -5.77 27.12 -4.04
C GLU A 77 -4.95 25.84 -4.31
N ASP A 78 -5.24 24.75 -3.61
CA ASP A 78 -4.55 23.46 -3.74
C ASP A 78 -5.25 22.53 -4.78
N TYR A 79 -6.36 22.97 -5.39
CA TYR A 79 -7.13 22.19 -6.36
C TYR A 79 -6.68 22.47 -7.81
N GLU A 80 -5.81 21.60 -8.31
CA GLU A 80 -5.45 21.49 -9.72
C GLU A 80 -6.24 20.34 -10.38
N PRO A 81 -7.11 20.59 -11.38
CA PRO A 81 -7.67 19.53 -12.21
C PRO A 81 -6.68 19.06 -13.28
N TYR A 82 -6.85 17.85 -13.80
CA TYR A 82 -6.09 17.37 -14.96
C TYR A 82 -6.38 18.22 -16.22
N PRO A 83 -5.39 18.46 -17.10
CA PRO A 83 -5.59 19.26 -18.31
C PRO A 83 -6.57 18.57 -19.27
N ASP A 84 -7.53 19.32 -19.81
CA ASP A 84 -8.52 18.76 -20.73
C ASP A 84 -7.89 18.38 -22.08
N LYS A 85 -7.64 17.09 -22.23
CA LYS A 85 -7.18 16.43 -23.47
C LYS A 85 -8.18 15.39 -23.97
N GLY A 86 -9.39 15.34 -23.41
CA GLY A 86 -10.33 14.25 -23.66
C GLY A 86 -9.93 12.89 -23.06
N GLU A 87 -8.93 12.86 -22.17
CA GLU A 87 -8.41 11.62 -21.52
C GLU A 87 -9.38 11.03 -20.46
N GLY A 88 -10.50 11.72 -20.16
CA GLY A 88 -11.59 11.19 -19.33
C GLY A 88 -11.54 11.53 -17.83
N PHE A 89 -10.54 12.28 -17.37
CA PHE A 89 -10.35 12.63 -15.96
C PHE A 89 -11.44 13.54 -15.36
N GLY A 90 -12.10 14.39 -16.17
CA GLY A 90 -13.20 15.24 -15.71
C GLY A 90 -12.76 16.30 -14.68
N ASP A 91 -13.51 16.41 -13.58
CA ASP A 91 -13.21 17.27 -12.43
C ASP A 91 -12.34 16.60 -11.34
N TYR A 92 -11.68 15.49 -11.65
CA TYR A 92 -10.88 14.79 -10.65
C TYR A 92 -9.63 15.60 -10.24
N PRO A 93 -9.33 15.75 -8.93
CA PRO A 93 -8.16 16.48 -8.48
C PRO A 93 -6.86 15.74 -8.82
N LYS A 94 -5.90 16.46 -9.37
CA LYS A 94 -4.54 15.98 -9.61
C LYS A 94 -3.73 16.08 -8.32
N LEU A 95 -3.75 15.01 -7.53
CA LEU A 95 -2.88 14.87 -6.36
C LEU A 95 -1.41 14.69 -6.79
N PRO A 96 -0.43 15.09 -5.97
CA PRO A 96 0.99 14.84 -6.26
C PRO A 96 1.29 13.34 -6.33
N ASP A 97 2.11 12.95 -7.30
CA ASP A 97 2.45 11.56 -7.64
C ASP A 97 3.42 10.94 -6.59
N ARG A 98 2.89 10.66 -5.39
CA ARG A 98 3.64 10.12 -4.25
C ARG A 98 3.08 8.80 -3.75
N SER A 99 3.98 7.83 -3.53
CA SER A 99 3.64 6.53 -2.97
C SER A 99 3.17 6.64 -1.51
N GLN A 100 2.31 5.71 -1.09
CA GLN A 100 1.86 5.66 0.30
C GLN A 100 2.98 5.25 1.29
N HIS A 101 4.18 4.89 0.80
CA HIS A 101 5.36 4.66 1.63
C HIS A 101 5.93 5.95 2.24
N GLU A 102 5.82 7.09 1.53
CA GLU A 102 6.35 8.38 1.98
C GLU A 102 5.52 9.01 3.12
N ARG A 103 4.24 8.63 3.25
CA ARG A 103 3.38 9.08 4.34
C ARG A 103 3.88 8.59 5.70
N ASP A 104 3.79 9.44 6.72
CA ASP A 104 4.28 9.18 8.07
C ASP A 104 3.82 7.81 8.62
N PRO A 105 4.74 6.91 8.99
CA PRO A 105 4.40 5.64 9.63
C PRO A 105 3.87 5.76 11.06
N TRP A 106 4.13 6.87 11.75
CA TRP A 106 3.86 7.01 13.19
C TRP A 106 2.49 7.61 13.51
N TYR A 107 1.94 8.42 12.60
CA TYR A 107 0.57 8.91 12.69
C TYR A 107 -0.47 7.76 12.68
N GLN A 108 -1.51 7.91 13.50
CA GLN A 108 -2.61 6.95 13.61
C GLN A 108 -3.65 7.19 12.49
N TRP A 109 -3.42 6.58 11.33
CA TRP A 109 -4.35 6.62 10.20
C TRP A 109 -5.61 5.78 10.43
N ASP A 110 -6.77 6.26 9.95
CA ASP A 110 -8.03 5.47 9.95
C ASP A 110 -7.88 4.13 9.22
N HIS A 111 -7.13 4.13 8.11
CA HIS A 111 -6.74 2.94 7.38
C HIS A 111 -5.22 2.71 7.50
N PRO A 112 -4.74 1.96 8.52
CA PRO A 112 -3.31 1.81 8.79
C PRO A 112 -2.54 1.09 7.67
N ASP A 113 -3.18 0.16 6.95
CA ASP A 113 -2.54 -0.56 5.84
C ASP A 113 -2.24 0.34 4.63
N LEU A 114 -3.11 1.33 4.39
CA LEU A 114 -3.04 2.23 3.24
C LEU A 114 -2.53 3.64 3.63
N ARG A 115 -2.31 3.91 4.92
CA ARG A 115 -1.95 5.23 5.49
C ARG A 115 -2.82 6.38 4.97
N ARG A 116 -4.14 6.24 5.11
CA ARG A 116 -5.14 7.20 4.60
C ARG A 116 -6.22 7.49 5.65
N ASN A 117 -6.62 8.75 5.74
CA ASN A 117 -7.76 9.17 6.58
C ASN A 117 -9.08 9.14 5.79
N TRP A 118 -10.19 9.11 6.51
CA TRP A 118 -11.53 9.25 5.93
C TRP A 118 -11.75 10.67 5.39
N GLY A 119 -12.38 10.78 4.21
CA GLY A 119 -12.65 12.08 3.56
C GLY A 119 -11.47 12.71 2.79
N GLU A 120 -10.27 12.15 2.84
CA GLU A 120 -9.19 12.56 1.91
C GLU A 120 -9.52 12.11 0.48
N PRO A 121 -9.31 12.97 -0.55
CA PRO A 121 -9.41 12.54 -1.94
C PRO A 121 -8.35 11.47 -2.24
N MET A 122 -8.72 10.49 -3.04
CA MET A 122 -7.77 9.45 -3.49
C MET A 122 -6.96 9.99 -4.67
N HIS A 123 -5.74 9.50 -4.83
CA HIS A 123 -4.97 9.73 -6.05
C HIS A 123 -5.61 8.94 -7.22
N TRP A 124 -5.40 9.35 -8.47
CA TRP A 124 -5.98 8.65 -9.62
C TRP A 124 -5.42 7.22 -9.75
N ASP A 125 -4.09 7.09 -9.89
CA ASP A 125 -3.38 5.81 -9.93
C ASP A 125 -3.14 5.23 -8.52
N PHE A 126 -4.18 5.26 -7.67
CA PHE A 126 -4.08 4.79 -6.28
C PHE A 126 -3.68 3.32 -6.17
N ASP A 127 -4.08 2.50 -7.14
CA ASP A 127 -3.75 1.07 -7.23
C ASP A 127 -2.27 0.81 -7.53
N MET A 128 -1.62 1.70 -8.30
CA MET A 128 -0.18 1.66 -8.57
C MET A 128 0.65 2.07 -7.34
N TYR A 129 0.16 3.00 -6.53
CA TYR A 129 0.85 3.57 -5.36
C TYR A 129 0.52 2.91 -4.01
N ILE A 130 -0.16 1.75 -4.02
CA ILE A 130 -0.33 0.90 -2.84
C ILE A 130 1.05 0.46 -2.31
N ARG A 131 1.18 0.33 -0.98
CA ARG A 131 2.37 -0.15 -0.23
C ARG A 131 2.97 -1.51 -0.67
N ASN A 132 2.36 -2.18 -1.63
CA ASN A 132 2.74 -3.50 -2.17
C ASN A 132 3.09 -3.42 -3.67
N ARG A 133 3.36 -2.22 -4.19
CA ARG A 133 3.52 -1.90 -5.63
C ARG A 133 4.68 -0.94 -5.86
N VAL A 134 4.43 0.23 -6.47
CA VAL A 134 5.47 1.20 -6.85
C VAL A 134 5.77 2.13 -5.68
N ASP A 135 7.04 2.19 -5.31
CA ASP A 135 7.54 3.14 -4.32
C ASP A 135 8.27 4.32 -5.01
N THR A 136 7.95 5.54 -4.61
CA THR A 136 8.59 6.80 -5.05
C THR A 136 9.57 7.35 -4.01
N SER A 137 9.78 6.64 -2.90
CA SER A 137 10.60 7.12 -1.79
C SER A 137 12.02 7.52 -2.23
N PRO A 138 12.57 8.63 -1.70
CA PRO A 138 13.85 9.16 -2.17
C PRO A 138 15.01 8.23 -1.79
N SER A 139 15.60 7.60 -2.80
CA SER A 139 16.83 6.81 -2.64
C SER A 139 18.04 7.71 -2.34
N PRO A 140 19.01 7.27 -1.50
CA PRO A 140 20.19 8.06 -1.17
C PRO A 140 21.15 8.27 -2.35
N VAL A 141 21.01 7.49 -3.43
CA VAL A 141 21.75 7.61 -4.69
C VAL A 141 20.80 8.07 -5.78
N SER A 142 21.26 8.94 -6.68
CA SER A 142 20.44 9.40 -7.81
C SER A 142 20.23 8.29 -8.85
N TRP A 143 19.00 8.22 -9.39
CA TRP A 143 18.56 7.20 -10.35
C TRP A 143 19.54 7.00 -11.53
N SER A 144 19.93 8.09 -12.19
CA SER A 144 20.87 8.06 -13.31
C SER A 144 22.25 7.46 -12.96
N THR A 145 22.66 7.58 -11.70
CA THR A 145 23.93 7.01 -11.20
C THR A 145 23.78 5.51 -10.96
N MET A 146 22.68 5.07 -10.33
CA MET A 146 22.36 3.65 -10.18
C MET A 146 22.30 2.93 -11.53
N CYS A 147 21.60 3.49 -12.53
CA CYS A 147 21.53 2.91 -13.87
C CYS A 147 22.92 2.81 -14.53
N LYS A 148 23.76 3.85 -14.44
CA LYS A 148 25.13 3.82 -15.00
C LYS A 148 25.99 2.73 -14.38
N HIS A 149 25.92 2.54 -13.05
CA HIS A 149 26.66 1.47 -12.38
C HIS A 149 26.14 0.08 -12.77
N LEU A 150 24.82 -0.12 -12.80
CA LEU A 150 24.20 -1.40 -13.19
C LEU A 150 24.56 -1.79 -14.63
N PHE A 151 24.31 -0.90 -15.60
CA PHE A 151 24.61 -1.18 -17.00
C PHE A 151 26.12 -1.23 -17.28
N GLY A 152 26.93 -0.42 -16.60
CA GLY A 152 28.39 -0.49 -16.68
C GLY A 152 28.95 -1.82 -16.15
N PHE A 153 28.44 -2.33 -15.04
CA PHE A 153 28.83 -3.63 -14.48
C PHE A 153 28.39 -4.78 -15.40
N ILE A 154 27.12 -4.83 -15.83
CA ILE A 154 26.62 -5.88 -16.72
C ILE A 154 27.38 -5.86 -18.05
N GLY A 155 27.60 -4.68 -18.64
CA GLY A 155 28.38 -4.53 -19.87
C GLY A 155 29.83 -5.00 -19.72
N LEU A 156 30.49 -4.67 -18.61
CA LEU A 156 31.85 -5.12 -18.31
C LEU A 156 31.92 -6.64 -18.12
N MET A 157 30.97 -7.24 -17.39
CA MET A 157 30.94 -8.69 -17.18
C MET A 157 30.72 -9.44 -18.49
N LEU A 158 29.75 -9.02 -19.32
CA LEU A 158 29.51 -9.62 -20.64
C LEU A 158 30.73 -9.47 -21.56
N PHE A 159 31.43 -8.33 -21.52
CA PHE A 159 32.68 -8.13 -22.24
C PHE A 159 33.79 -9.08 -21.78
N LEU A 160 33.97 -9.26 -20.47
CA LEU A 160 34.98 -10.18 -19.93
C LEU A 160 34.65 -11.65 -20.23
N PHE A 161 33.38 -12.05 -20.23
CA PHE A 161 32.97 -13.39 -20.67
C PHE A 161 33.27 -13.60 -22.17
N TYR A 162 32.96 -12.62 -23.03
CA TYR A 162 33.32 -12.67 -24.45
C TYR A 162 34.84 -12.81 -24.66
N VAL A 163 35.65 -12.11 -23.88
CA VAL A 163 37.12 -12.25 -23.91
C VAL A 163 37.56 -13.64 -23.42
N GLY A 164 36.90 -14.18 -22.38
CA GLY A 164 37.15 -15.53 -21.85
C GLY A 164 36.85 -16.65 -22.86
N GLU A 165 35.82 -16.50 -23.70
CA GLU A 165 35.56 -17.42 -24.82
C GLU A 165 36.66 -17.38 -25.89
N LYS A 166 37.29 -16.22 -26.12
CA LYS A 166 38.38 -16.07 -27.09
C LYS A 166 39.74 -16.53 -26.54
N MET A 167 39.93 -16.49 -25.23
CA MET A 167 41.16 -16.93 -24.54
C MET A 167 40.83 -17.97 -23.46
N PRO A 168 40.40 -19.19 -23.83
CA PRO A 168 40.10 -20.24 -22.88
C PRO A 168 41.36 -20.68 -22.13
N SER A 169 41.28 -20.70 -20.80
CA SER A 169 42.33 -21.28 -19.96
C SER A 169 42.33 -22.80 -20.12
N TYR A 170 43.48 -23.37 -20.50
CA TYR A 170 43.69 -24.81 -20.62
C TYR A 170 44.74 -25.30 -19.63
N GLN A 171 44.59 -26.53 -19.15
CA GLN A 171 45.63 -27.19 -18.38
C GLN A 171 46.71 -27.73 -19.34
N PRO A 172 48.02 -27.63 -19.02
CA PRO A 172 49.10 -28.17 -19.84
C PRO A 172 49.22 -29.70 -19.66
N VAL A 173 48.16 -30.41 -20.02
CA VAL A 173 48.06 -31.88 -19.95
C VAL A 173 47.72 -32.44 -21.32
N VAL A 174 48.30 -33.57 -21.68
CA VAL A 174 47.95 -34.27 -22.92
C VAL A 174 46.52 -34.81 -22.81
N SER A 175 45.74 -34.71 -23.89
CA SER A 175 44.41 -35.35 -23.92
C SER A 175 44.56 -36.86 -23.72
N THR A 176 43.70 -37.47 -22.90
CA THR A 176 43.85 -38.88 -22.50
C THR A 176 43.87 -39.85 -23.69
N GLY A 177 43.21 -39.50 -24.79
CA GLY A 177 43.25 -40.26 -26.05
C GLY A 177 44.56 -40.12 -26.84
N GLN A 178 45.21 -38.95 -26.82
CA GLN A 178 46.52 -38.77 -27.45
C GLN A 178 47.65 -39.33 -26.59
N GLY A 179 47.54 -39.25 -25.26
CA GLY A 179 48.46 -39.89 -24.33
C GLY A 179 48.56 -41.40 -24.59
N LEU A 180 47.42 -42.09 -24.71
CA LEU A 180 47.38 -43.52 -25.02
C LEU A 180 48.05 -43.82 -26.37
N LYS A 181 47.71 -43.07 -27.44
CA LYS A 181 48.30 -43.20 -28.78
C LYS A 181 49.82 -43.04 -28.77
N LEU A 182 50.33 -42.03 -28.04
CA LEU A 182 51.77 -41.79 -27.90
C LEU A 182 52.46 -42.90 -27.12
N THR A 183 51.86 -43.42 -26.04
CA THR A 183 52.42 -44.56 -25.30
C THR A 183 52.43 -45.85 -26.10
N THR A 184 51.36 -46.13 -26.89
CA THR A 184 51.31 -47.29 -27.78
C THR A 184 52.37 -47.18 -28.88
N LEU A 185 52.47 -46.02 -29.55
CA LEU A 185 53.48 -45.81 -30.60
C LEU A 185 54.92 -45.85 -30.04
N ALA A 186 55.17 -45.32 -28.85
CA ALA A 186 56.48 -45.42 -28.21
C ALA A 186 56.86 -46.87 -27.86
N TRP A 187 55.89 -47.65 -27.36
CA TRP A 187 56.07 -49.08 -27.10
C TRP A 187 56.30 -49.88 -28.38
N GLU A 188 55.55 -49.58 -29.44
CA GLU A 188 55.64 -50.24 -30.74
C GLU A 188 56.98 -49.93 -31.44
N ILE A 189 57.41 -48.66 -31.44
CA ILE A 189 58.75 -48.25 -31.92
C ILE A 189 59.85 -48.99 -31.15
N SER A 190 59.76 -49.10 -29.82
CA SER A 190 60.72 -49.83 -28.99
C SER A 190 60.85 -51.32 -29.37
N ASN A 191 59.80 -51.92 -29.93
CA ASN A 191 59.76 -53.34 -30.30
C ASN A 191 60.04 -53.59 -31.79
N THR A 192 59.97 -52.57 -32.65
CA THR A 192 60.32 -52.69 -34.09
C THR A 192 61.83 -52.77 -34.36
N GLY A 193 62.68 -52.48 -33.36
CA GLY A 193 64.14 -52.60 -33.47
C GLY A 193 64.68 -54.04 -33.43
N SER A 194 63.89 -55.01 -32.96
CA SER A 194 64.28 -56.42 -32.85
C SER A 194 63.67 -57.26 -33.98
N GLY A 195 64.01 -56.93 -35.23
CA GLY A 195 63.81 -57.83 -36.36
C GLY A 195 64.81 -59.00 -36.33
N PRO A 196 64.42 -60.23 -36.69
CA PRO A 196 65.32 -61.38 -36.63
C PRO A 196 66.50 -61.24 -37.60
N ASP A 197 67.69 -61.55 -37.11
CA ASP A 197 68.94 -61.54 -37.83
C ASP A 197 68.95 -62.65 -38.91
N LYS A 198 69.12 -62.24 -40.17
CA LYS A 198 69.10 -63.16 -41.32
C LYS A 198 70.48 -63.75 -41.57
N ASN A 199 70.89 -64.68 -40.71
CA ASN A 199 72.16 -65.41 -40.84
C ASN A 199 72.05 -66.85 -40.30
N ASN A 200 71.31 -67.68 -41.05
CA ASN A 200 71.58 -69.11 -41.27
C ASN A 200 70.99 -69.51 -42.63
#